data_AF-A0A7V8YSH6-F1
#
_entry.id   AF-A0A7V8YSH6-F1
#
_cell.length_a   1.000
_cell.length_b   1.000
_cell.length_c   1.000
_cell.angle_alpha   90.00
_cell.angle_beta   90.00
_cell.angle_gamma   90.00
#
_symmetry.space_group_name_H-M   'P 1'
#
loop_
_entity.id
_entity.type
_entity.pdbx_description
1 polymer ?
#
loop_
_entity_poly.entity_id
_entity_poly.type
_entity_poly.pdbx_seq_one_letter_code
_entity_poly.pdbx_strand_id
1 'polypeptide(L)'
;MEPLPDLGTLSDQELKALIDRLSEEEDQVSYRRRLLQGRIDILRAERTARLKGTGGGSDVDVDRLTDILTARAAPNVQDEGA
;
A
#
# COMPACT_ATOMS: atom_id res chain seq x y z
N MET A 1 7.07 -0.78 20.21
CA MET A 1 6.71 0.58 19.77
C MET A 1 7.43 1.50 20.73
N GLU A 2 8.37 2.31 20.23
CA GLU A 2 9.09 3.25 21.09
C GLU A 2 8.09 4.33 21.54
N PRO A 3 8.00 4.63 22.86
CA PRO A 3 7.04 5.61 23.35
C PRO A 3 7.35 7.00 22.80
N LEU A 4 6.31 7.75 22.44
CA LEU A 4 6.48 9.15 22.07
C LEU A 4 7.07 9.93 23.25
N PRO A 5 7.95 10.92 22.98
CA PRO A 5 8.42 11.82 24.02
C PRO A 5 7.25 12.64 24.59
N ASP A 6 7.44 13.22 25.78
CA ASP A 6 6.46 14.13 26.37
C ASP A 6 6.35 15.39 25.50
N LEU A 7 5.30 15.44 24.68
CA LEU A 7 5.07 16.50 23.69
C LEU A 7 4.93 17.87 24.35
N GLY A 8 4.47 17.95 25.60
CA GLY A 8 4.31 19.22 26.33
C GLY A 8 5.63 19.88 26.73
N THR A 9 6.74 19.16 26.63
CA THR A 9 8.09 19.66 26.94
C THR A 9 8.86 20.14 25.71
N LEU A 10 8.34 19.89 24.51
CA LEU A 10 8.97 20.27 23.25
C LEU A 10 8.59 21.71 22.86
N SER A 11 9.55 22.47 22.37
CA SER A 11 9.28 23.71 21.64
C SER A 11 8.60 23.42 20.30
N ASP A 12 7.95 24.44 19.71
CA ASP A 12 7.34 24.33 18.38
C ASP A 12 8.33 23.87 17.30
N GLN A 13 9.59 24.30 17.41
CA GLN A 13 10.66 23.90 16.49
C GLN A 13 11.00 22.42 16.63
N GLU A 14 11.13 21.92 17.86
CA GLU A 14 11.39 20.50 18.13
C GLU A 14 10.21 19.63 17.71
N LEU A 15 8.99 20.10 17.94
CA LEU A 15 7.77 19.41 17.51
C LEU A 15 7.71 19.31 15.98
N LYS A 16 8.02 20.39 15.26
CA LYS A 16 8.06 20.37 13.79
C LYS A 16 9.11 19.39 13.26
N ALA A 17 10.32 19.42 13.84
CA ALA A 17 11.37 18.47 13.47
C ALA A 17 11.01 17.01 13.80
N LEU A 18 10.25 16.76 14.87
CA LEU A 18 9.72 15.44 15.20
C LEU A 18 8.68 14.97 14.17
N ILE A 19 7.75 15.84 13.78
CA ILE A 19 6.74 15.55 12.76
C ILE A 19 7.42 15.22 11.42
N ASP A 20 8.36 16.04 10.99
CA ASP A 20 9.03 15.85 9.69
C ASP A 20 9.76 14.49 9.64
N ARG A 21 10.46 14.12 10.72
CA ARG A 21 11.14 12.82 10.83
C ARG A 21 10.17 11.64 10.82
N LEU A 22 9.14 11.69 11.64
CA LEU A 22 8.15 10.61 11.72
C LEU A 22 7.37 10.47 10.41
N SER A 23 7.14 11.58 9.70
CA SER A 23 6.50 11.57 8.38
C SER A 23 7.39 10.89 7.35
N GLU A 24 8.69 11.19 7.34
CA GLU A 24 9.64 10.53 6.45
C GLU A 24 9.75 9.02 6.74
N GLU A 25 9.78 8.62 8.01
CA GLU A 25 9.74 7.21 8.41
C GLU A 25 8.45 6.52 7.95
N GLU A 26 7.29 7.17 8.14
CA GLU A 26 5.99 6.66 7.68
C GLU A 26 5.99 6.50 6.16
N ASP A 27 6.45 7.49 5.42
CA ASP A 27 6.52 7.47 3.96
C ASP A 27 7.35 6.29 3.45
N GLN A 28 8.49 6.02 4.08
CA GLN A 28 9.34 4.88 3.74
C GLN A 28 8.62 3.53 3.98
N VAL A 29 7.92 3.40 5.11
CA VAL A 29 7.13 2.21 5.42
C VAL A 29 5.97 2.06 4.44
N SER A 30 5.26 3.15 4.17
CA SER A 30 4.14 3.19 3.23
C SER A 30 4.56 2.87 1.80
N TYR A 31 5.74 3.33 1.36
CA TYR A 31 6.31 2.96 0.07
C TYR A 31 6.58 1.45 -0.04
N ARG A 32 7.25 0.87 0.97
CA ARG A 32 7.53 -0.58 1.00
C ARG A 32 6.23 -1.39 1.02
N ARG A 33 5.24 -0.94 1.79
CA ARG A 33 3.91 -1.57 1.84
C ARG A 33 3.24 -1.58 0.47
N ARG A 34 3.20 -0.44 -0.24
CA ARG A 34 2.61 -0.35 -1.59
C ARG A 34 3.32 -1.25 -2.60
N LEU A 35 4.65 -1.31 -2.56
CA LEU A 35 5.43 -2.18 -3.44
C LEU A 35 5.11 -3.67 -3.21
N LEU A 36 5.03 -4.09 -1.95
CA LEU A 36 4.65 -5.46 -1.60
C LEU A 36 3.22 -5.79 -2.01
N GLN A 37 2.27 -4.87 -1.76
CA GLN A 37 0.88 -5.03 -2.19
C GLN A 37 0.79 -5.24 -3.70
N GLY A 38 1.43 -4.37 -4.51
CA GLY A 38 1.43 -4.52 -5.96
C GLY A 38 1.98 -5.87 -6.44
N ARG A 39 3.08 -6.34 -5.84
CA ARG A 39 3.64 -7.68 -6.15
C ARG A 39 2.67 -8.79 -5.79
N ILE A 40 2.03 -8.71 -4.63
CA ILE A 40 1.05 -9.71 -4.16
C ILE A 40 -0.16 -9.75 -5.12
N ASP A 41 -0.66 -8.59 -5.55
CA ASP A 41 -1.84 -8.52 -6.40
C ASP A 41 -1.56 -9.06 -7.81
N ILE A 42 -0.38 -8.77 -8.38
CA ILE A 42 0.09 -9.39 -9.64
C ILE A 42 0.14 -10.92 -9.52
N LEU A 43 0.75 -11.45 -8.44
CA LEU A 43 0.86 -12.90 -8.24
C LEU A 43 -0.51 -13.56 -8.02
N ARG A 44 -1.43 -12.91 -7.31
CA ARG A 44 -2.81 -13.39 -7.13
C ARG A 44 -3.57 -13.43 -8.45
N ALA A 45 -3.43 -12.41 -9.28
CA ALA A 45 -4.04 -12.36 -10.60
C ALA A 45 -3.53 -13.48 -11.50
N GLU A 46 -2.21 -13.69 -11.53
CA GLU A 46 -1.60 -14.77 -12.32
C GLU A 46 -2.00 -16.16 -11.82
N ARG A 47 -2.03 -16.37 -10.50
CA ARG A 47 -2.54 -17.63 -9.92
C ARG A 47 -3.98 -17.91 -10.36
N THR A 48 -4.82 -16.89 -10.36
CA THR A 48 -6.22 -17.00 -10.79
C THR A 48 -6.33 -17.27 -12.29
N ALA A 49 -5.50 -16.61 -13.11
CA ALA A 49 -5.45 -16.83 -14.55
C ALA A 49 -5.07 -18.27 -14.89
N ARG A 50 -4.04 -18.82 -14.23
CA ARG A 50 -3.62 -20.23 -14.38
C ARG A 50 -4.72 -21.20 -14.01
N LEU A 51 -5.41 -20.97 -12.89
CA LEU A 51 -6.56 -21.80 -12.47
C LEU A 51 -7.71 -21.78 -13.48
N LYS A 52 -7.91 -20.65 -14.18
CA LYS A 52 -8.91 -20.51 -15.25
C LYS A 52 -8.42 -21.01 -16.62
N GLY A 53 -7.20 -21.55 -16.73
CA GLY A 53 -6.62 -21.98 -18.01
C GLY A 53 -6.23 -20.84 -18.96
N THR A 54 -6.16 -19.60 -18.46
CA THR A 54 -5.83 -18.38 -19.22
C THR A 54 -4.47 -17.79 -18.85
N GLY A 55 -3.71 -18.46 -17.98
CA GLY A 55 -2.39 -18.02 -17.49
C GLY A 55 -1.22 -18.69 -18.21
N GLY A 56 0.00 -18.20 -17.96
CA GLY A 56 1.24 -18.75 -18.54
C GLY A 56 1.71 -18.13 -19.87
N GLY A 57 1.05 -17.08 -20.36
CA GLY A 57 1.57 -16.26 -21.46
C GLY A 57 2.73 -15.39 -21.00
N SER A 58 3.76 -15.22 -21.85
CA SER A 58 4.88 -14.30 -21.59
C SER A 58 4.57 -12.85 -21.94
N ASP A 59 3.39 -12.58 -22.51
CA ASP A 59 2.99 -11.25 -22.92
C ASP A 59 2.42 -10.46 -21.75
N VAL A 60 3.04 -9.32 -21.47
CA VAL A 60 2.69 -8.46 -20.33
C VAL A 60 1.68 -7.43 -20.82
N ASP A 61 0.41 -7.68 -20.55
CA ASP A 61 -0.69 -6.75 -20.82
C ASP A 61 -0.69 -5.60 -19.78
N VAL A 62 -0.31 -4.41 -20.23
CA VAL A 62 -0.18 -3.20 -19.40
C VAL A 62 -1.55 -2.68 -18.92
N ASP A 63 -2.59 -2.83 -19.73
CA ASP A 63 -3.95 -2.40 -19.36
C ASP A 63 -4.46 -3.28 -18.22
N ARG A 64 -4.27 -4.60 -18.36
CA ARG A 64 -4.60 -5.56 -17.31
C ARG A 64 -3.80 -5.35 -16.02
N LEU A 65 -2.51 -4.97 -16.12
CA LEU A 65 -1.72 -4.61 -14.94
C LEU A 65 -2.28 -3.37 -14.23
N THR A 66 -2.75 -2.38 -14.99
CA THR A 66 -3.37 -1.18 -14.44
C THR A 66 -4.64 -1.54 -13.68
N ASP A 67 -5.48 -2.42 -14.22
CA ASP A 67 -6.67 -2.92 -13.54
C ASP A 67 -6.33 -3.65 -12.23
N ILE A 68 -5.33 -4.53 -12.25
CA ILE A 68 -4.90 -5.31 -11.07
C ILE A 68 -4.45 -4.38 -9.94
N LEU A 69 -3.69 -3.33 -10.25
CA LEU A 69 -3.12 -2.41 -9.27
C LEU A 69 -4.12 -1.35 -8.79
N THR A 70 -5.15 -1.03 -9.57
CA THR A 70 -6.17 -0.02 -9.22
C THR A 70 -7.40 -0.61 -8.52
N ALA A 71 -7.73 -1.90 -8.77
CA ALA A 71 -8.91 -2.56 -8.22
C ALA A 71 -9.04 -2.54 -6.67
N ARG A 72 -7.94 -2.33 -5.94
CA ARG A 72 -7.93 -2.25 -4.47
C ARG A 72 -7.78 -0.83 -3.91
N ALA A 73 -7.49 0.16 -4.76
CA ALA A 73 -7.42 1.57 -4.37
C ALA A 73 -8.82 2.20 -4.19
N ALA A 74 -9.84 1.57 -4.76
CA ALA A 74 -11.24 1.66 -4.36
C ALA A 74 -11.44 1.47 -2.83
N PRO A 75 -11.83 2.43 -1.97
CA PRO A 75 -12.37 2.04 -0.67
C PRO A 75 -13.59 1.17 -0.95
N ASN A 76 -13.58 -0.07 -0.45
CA ASN A 76 -14.74 -0.95 -0.51
C ASN A 76 -15.83 -0.32 0.38
N VAL A 77 -16.65 0.56 -0.19
CA VAL A 77 -17.88 1.11 0.41
C VAL A 77 -19.02 0.07 0.42
N GLN A 78 -18.68 -1.19 0.63
CA GLN A 78 -19.64 -2.28 0.75
C GLN A 78 -19.41 -2.99 2.07
N ASP A 79 -19.71 -2.28 3.16
CA ASP A 79 -20.10 -2.90 4.43
C ASP A 79 -20.96 -1.92 5.24
N GLU A 80 -22.02 -1.40 4.63
CA GLU A 80 -23.20 -0.92 5.37
C GLU A 80 -24.45 -1.34 4.59
N GLY A 81 -25.22 -2.25 5.18
CA GLY A 81 -26.60 -2.54 4.74
C GLY A 81 -26.94 -4.01 4.57
N ALA A 82 -27.09 -4.73 5.68
CA ALA A 82 -28.21 -5.67 5.93
C ALA A 82 -28.29 -6.00 7.42
#